data_AF-A0A060Y9Y9-F1
#
_entry.id   AF-A0A060Y9Y9-F1
#
_cell.length_a   1.000
_cell.length_b   1.000
_cell.length_c   1.000
_cell.angle_alpha   90.00
_cell.angle_beta   90.00
_cell.angle_gamma   90.00
#
_symmetry.space_group_name_H-M   'P 1'
#
loop_
_entity.id
_entity.type
_entity.pdbx_description
1 polymer ?
#
loop_
_entity_poly.entity_id
_entity_poly.type
_entity_poly.pdbx_seq_one_letter_code
_entity_poly.pdbx_strand_id
1 'polypeptide(L)'
;MNTFENGGLNFLDFTTLNNTFKINWIKQFLRRPTSIWNFIPHHVFSTFGGLNFMLFCNYNIDKVPVKLSAFQRQVFLSWSLIYKHNLSYPISYW
;
A
#
# COMPACT_ATOMS: atom_id res chain seq x y z
N MET A 1 2.29 -15.88 -10.21
CA MET A 1 3.57 -15.58 -10.90
C MET A 1 3.55 -16.40 -12.17
N ASN A 2 3.72 -15.79 -13.35
CA ASN A 2 3.58 -16.50 -14.63
C ASN A 2 4.87 -17.28 -14.92
N THR A 3 5.07 -18.39 -14.21
CA THR A 3 6.27 -19.24 -14.32
C THR A 3 6.36 -19.87 -15.71
N PHE A 4 7.60 -20.16 -16.14
CA PHE A 4 7.85 -20.86 -17.41
C PHE A 4 7.12 -22.21 -17.50
N GLU A 5 6.95 -22.89 -16.36
CA GLU A 5 6.22 -24.15 -16.25
C GLU A 5 4.75 -24.05 -16.67
N ASN A 6 4.14 -22.86 -16.52
CA ASN A 6 2.77 -22.59 -16.94
C ASN A 6 2.69 -21.89 -18.31
N GLY A 7 3.77 -21.94 -19.11
CA GLY A 7 3.86 -21.26 -20.41
C GLY A 7 4.02 -19.73 -20.31
N GLY A 8 4.37 -19.22 -19.13
CA GLY A 8 4.58 -17.79 -18.89
C GLY A 8 6.02 -17.35 -19.16
N LEU A 9 6.22 -16.03 -19.29
CA LEU A 9 7.56 -15.43 -19.53
C LEU A 9 8.37 -15.18 -18.24
N ASN A 10 7.94 -15.75 -17.11
CA ASN A 10 8.51 -15.52 -15.78
C ASN A 10 8.65 -14.02 -15.43
N PHE A 11 7.72 -13.22 -15.96
CA PHE A 11 7.62 -11.80 -15.69
C PHE A 11 6.65 -11.54 -14.54
N LEU A 12 6.87 -10.44 -13.83
CA LEU A 12 5.93 -9.96 -12.81
C LEU A 12 4.59 -9.64 -13.47
N ASP A 13 3.50 -10.16 -12.94
CA ASP A 13 2.18 -9.76 -13.43
C ASP A 13 2.02 -8.23 -13.27
N PHE A 14 1.34 -7.60 -14.23
CA PHE A 14 1.12 -6.15 -14.22
C PHE A 14 0.46 -5.70 -12.92
N THR A 15 -0.46 -6.51 -12.39
CA THR A 15 -1.11 -6.28 -11.10
C THR A 15 -0.10 -6.24 -9.95
N THR A 16 0.82 -7.20 -9.92
CA THR A 16 1.89 -7.27 -8.90
C THR A 16 2.84 -6.10 -9.03
N LEU A 17 3.24 -5.74 -10.25
CA LEU A 17 4.10 -4.60 -10.53
C LEU A 17 3.44 -3.27 -10.08
N ASN A 18 2.19 -3.05 -10.46
CA ASN A 18 1.41 -1.87 -10.08
C ASN A 18 1.24 -1.76 -8.55
N ASN A 19 0.95 -2.87 -7.88
CA ASN A 19 0.90 -2.92 -6.41
C ASN A 19 2.26 -2.57 -5.81
N THR A 20 3.35 -3.12 -6.35
CA THR A 20 4.72 -2.87 -5.89
C THR A 20 5.07 -1.38 -5.97
N PHE A 21 4.72 -0.71 -7.08
CA PHE A 21 4.90 0.73 -7.21
C PHE A 21 4.13 1.52 -6.14
N LYS A 22 2.87 1.17 -5.88
CA LYS A 22 2.04 1.82 -4.84
C LYS A 22 2.63 1.66 -3.44
N ILE A 23 3.15 0.48 -3.13
CA ILE A 23 3.80 0.21 -1.85
C ILE A 23 5.12 0.97 -1.72
N ASN A 24 5.91 1.02 -2.80
CA ASN A 24 7.14 1.79 -2.83
C ASN A 24 6.87 3.29 -2.66
N TRP A 25 5.76 3.79 -3.21
CA TRP A 25 5.31 5.15 -3.00
C TRP A 25 5.03 5.43 -1.51
N ILE A 26 4.30 4.55 -0.80
CA ILE A 26 4.10 4.67 0.66
C ILE A 26 5.45 4.66 1.40
N LYS A 27 6.33 3.70 1.08
CA LYS A 27 7.65 3.60 1.72
C LYS A 27 8.48 4.87 1.53
N GLN A 28 8.44 5.45 0.33
CA GLN A 28 9.14 6.70 0.04
C GLN A 28 8.52 7.88 0.80
N PHE A 29 7.18 7.92 0.89
CA PHE A 29 6.45 8.91 1.67
C PHE A 29 6.84 8.85 3.16
N LEU A 30 6.88 7.66 3.75
CA LEU A 30 7.30 7.45 5.14
C LEU A 30 8.78 7.82 5.37
N ARG A 31 9.66 7.58 4.38
CA ARG A 31 11.08 7.89 4.50
C ARG A 31 11.39 9.39 4.45
N ARG A 32 10.60 10.17 3.73
CA ARG A 32 10.83 11.62 3.53
C ARG A 32 9.55 12.43 3.75
N PRO A 33 8.98 12.47 4.96
CA PRO A 33 7.69 13.11 5.22
C PRO A 33 7.69 14.62 4.94
N THR A 34 8.84 15.29 5.07
CA THR A 34 9.00 16.74 4.85
C THR A 34 9.28 17.12 3.39
N SER A 35 9.25 16.17 2.47
CA SER A 35 9.42 16.46 1.04
C SER A 35 8.30 17.37 0.53
N ILE A 36 8.65 18.35 -0.31
CA ILE A 36 7.67 19.25 -0.93
C ILE A 36 6.58 18.49 -1.71
N TRP A 37 6.97 17.36 -2.32
CA TRP A 37 6.07 16.48 -3.06
C TRP A 37 5.07 15.72 -2.18
N ASN A 38 5.30 15.71 -0.86
CA ASN A 38 4.45 15.03 0.11
C ASN A 38 3.44 15.97 0.78
N PHE A 39 3.49 17.27 0.51
CA PHE A 39 2.62 18.26 1.16
C PHE A 39 1.13 17.97 0.97
N ILE A 40 0.69 17.73 -0.27
CA ILE A 40 -0.70 17.44 -0.60
C ILE A 40 -1.17 16.15 0.10
N PRO A 41 -0.52 14.99 -0.11
CA PRO A 41 -0.94 13.76 0.57
C PRO A 41 -0.85 13.86 2.10
N HIS A 42 0.13 14.59 2.65
CA HIS A 42 0.22 14.83 4.08
C HIS A 42 -1.01 15.59 4.61
N HIS A 43 -1.43 16.67 3.93
CA HIS A 43 -2.62 17.43 4.30
C HIS A 43 -3.91 16.61 4.19
N VAL A 44 -4.03 15.78 3.16
CA VAL A 44 -5.18 14.86 3.03
C VAL A 44 -5.17 13.86 4.18
N PHE A 45 -4.03 13.23 4.46
CA PHE A 45 -3.95 12.18 5.47
C PHE A 45 -4.11 12.72 6.90
N SER A 46 -3.71 13.95 7.17
CA SER A 46 -3.90 14.57 8.49
C SER A 46 -5.38 14.71 8.87
N THR A 47 -6.30 14.76 7.91
CA THR A 47 -7.74 14.90 8.19
C THR A 47 -8.38 13.68 8.89
N PHE A 48 -7.74 12.51 8.84
CA PHE A 48 -8.25 11.27 9.44
C PHE A 48 -7.21 10.57 10.33
N GLY A 49 -6.32 11.34 10.97
CA GLY A 49 -5.35 10.82 11.94
C GLY A 49 -3.97 10.47 11.37
N GLY A 50 -3.71 10.83 10.11
CA GLY A 50 -2.41 10.67 9.47
C GLY A 50 -2.22 9.33 8.76
N LEU A 51 -1.12 9.24 8.01
CA LEU A 51 -0.80 8.03 7.23
C LEU A 51 -0.52 6.83 8.15
N ASN A 52 0.27 7.01 9.20
CA ASN A 52 0.63 5.92 10.12
C ASN A 52 -0.62 5.26 10.71
N PHE A 53 -1.61 6.04 11.13
CA PHE A 53 -2.87 5.51 11.63
C PHE A 53 -3.54 4.59 10.60
N MET A 54 -3.67 5.04 9.35
CA MET A 54 -4.27 4.25 8.27
C MET A 54 -3.47 3.00 7.90
N LEU A 55 -2.15 2.98 8.06
CA LEU A 55 -1.35 1.81 7.70
C LEU A 55 -1.45 0.67 8.72
N PHE A 56 -1.77 0.98 9.98
CA PHE A 56 -1.85 0.01 11.07
C PHE A 56 -3.29 -0.27 11.54
N CYS A 57 -4.26 0.56 11.21
CA CYS A 57 -5.64 0.34 11.62
C CYS A 57 -6.34 -0.69 10.72
N ASN A 58 -7.36 -1.35 11.26
CA ASN A 58 -8.30 -2.15 10.48
C ASN A 58 -9.42 -1.22 10.00
N TYR A 59 -9.41 -0.85 8.72
CA TYR A 59 -10.38 0.09 8.13
C TYR A 59 -11.09 -0.53 6.93
N ASN A 60 -12.31 -0.06 6.71
CA ASN A 60 -12.99 -0.24 5.44
C ASN A 60 -12.83 1.06 4.63
N ILE A 61 -12.22 0.94 3.45
CA ILE A 61 -11.96 2.08 2.55
C ILE A 61 -13.23 2.82 2.16
N ASP A 62 -14.37 2.13 2.11
CA ASP A 62 -15.66 2.74 1.75
C ASP A 62 -16.28 3.55 2.89
N LYS A 63 -15.78 3.37 4.12
CA LYS A 63 -16.22 4.10 5.32
C LYS A 63 -15.29 5.24 5.70
N VAL A 64 -14.23 5.50 4.92
CA VAL A 64 -13.30 6.60 5.19
C VAL A 64 -14.05 7.92 4.96
N PRO A 65 -14.10 8.83 5.95
CA PRO A 65 -14.94 10.04 5.91
C PRO A 65 -14.50 11.07 4.86
N VAL A 66 -13.37 10.85 4.20
CA VAL A 66 -12.79 11.75 3.21
C VAL A 66 -12.75 11.06 1.85
N LYS A 67 -13.13 11.81 0.81
CA LYS A 67 -13.12 11.33 -0.57
C LYS A 67 -11.67 11.15 -1.05
N LEU A 68 -11.14 9.94 -0.82
CA LEU A 68 -9.83 9.54 -1.33
C LEU A 68 -9.89 9.42 -2.86
N SER A 69 -8.80 9.84 -3.51
CA SER A 69 -8.62 9.57 -4.94
C SER A 69 -8.58 8.06 -5.20
N ALA A 70 -8.93 7.65 -6.42
CA ALA A 70 -8.84 6.24 -6.82
C ALA A 70 -7.43 5.67 -6.59
N PHE A 71 -6.39 6.47 -6.83
CA PHE A 71 -5.02 6.08 -6.56
C PHE A 71 -4.76 5.82 -5.06
N GLN A 72 -5.13 6.75 -4.17
CA GLN A 72 -4.94 6.58 -2.73
C GLN A 72 -5.70 5.35 -2.20
N ARG A 73 -6.94 5.12 -2.68
CA ARG A 73 -7.71 3.92 -2.32
C ARG A 73 -6.96 2.64 -2.71
N GLN A 74 -6.44 2.60 -3.95
CA GLN A 74 -5.67 1.45 -4.40
C GLN A 74 -4.36 1.26 -3.63
N VAL A 75 -3.67 2.34 -3.28
CA VAL A 75 -2.44 2.31 -2.47
C VAL A 75 -2.69 1.65 -1.11
N PHE A 76 -3.77 2.06 -0.45
CA PHE A 76 -4.21 1.48 0.83
C PHE A 76 -4.62 0.01 0.72
N LEU A 77 -5.36 -0.36 -0.34
CA LEU A 77 -5.66 -1.76 -0.64
C LEU A 77 -4.39 -2.60 -0.83
N SER A 78 -3.46 -2.13 -1.67
CA SER A 78 -2.17 -2.80 -1.92
C SER A 78 -1.36 -2.99 -0.63
N TRP A 79 -1.37 -2.01 0.28
CA TRP A 79 -0.73 -2.13 1.58
C TRP A 79 -1.40 -3.19 2.46
N SER A 80 -2.74 -3.17 2.56
CA SER A 80 -3.48 -4.14 3.37
C SER A 80 -3.29 -5.59 2.89
N LEU A 81 -3.12 -5.80 1.58
CA LEU A 81 -2.81 -7.11 0.99
C LEU A 81 -1.47 -7.65 1.49
N ILE A 82 -0.43 -6.82 1.52
CA ILE A 82 0.89 -7.20 2.06
C ILE A 82 0.80 -7.45 3.56
N TYR A 83 0.14 -6.57 4.30
CA TYR A 83 0.06 -6.70 5.75
C TYR A 83 -0.65 -8.01 6.16
N LYS A 84 -1.76 -8.36 5.50
CA LYS A 84 -2.45 -9.64 5.72
C LYS A 84 -1.58 -10.84 5.35
N HIS A 85 -0.90 -10.79 4.21
CA HIS A 85 -0.03 -11.89 3.77
C HIS A 85 1.17 -12.10 4.70
N ASN A 86 1.77 -11.02 5.21
CA ASN A 86 2.89 -11.09 6.16
C ASN A 86 2.46 -11.55 7.56
N LEU A 87 1.18 -11.35 7.94
CA LEU A 87 0.63 -11.87 9.19
C LEU A 87 0.19 -13.34 9.08
N SER A 88 -0.10 -13.85 7.88
CA SER A 88 -0.40 -15.28 7.66
C SER A 88 0.84 -16.18 7.68
N TYR A 89 2.02 -15.62 7.47
CA TYR A 89 3.31 -16.27 7.77
C TYR A 89 3.97 -15.52 8.92
N PRO A 90 3.49 -15.68 10.17
CA PRO A 90 4.31 -15.26 11.29
C PRO A 90 5.63 -16.01 11.17
N ILE A 91 6.72 -15.27 11.22
CA ILE A 91 8.08 -15.78 11.27
C ILE A 91 8.13 -16.84 12.37
N SER A 92 8.08 -18.10 11.97
CA SER A 92 8.27 -19.27 12.83
C SER A 92 9.76 -19.45 13.05
N TYR A 93 10.36 -18.55 13.82
CA TYR A 93 11.65 -18.76 14.46
C TYR A 93 11.70 -17.97 15.78
N TRP A 94 10.96 -18.48 16.76
CA TRP A 94 11.38 -18.63 18.16
C TRP A 94 10.88 -19.99 18.63
#